data_AF-A0AAW9D4Y5-F1
#
_entry.id   AF-A0AAW9D4Y5-F1
#
_cell.length_a   1.000
_cell.length_b   1.000
_cell.length_c   1.000
_cell.angle_alpha   90.00
_cell.angle_beta   90.00
_cell.angle_gamma   90.00
#
_symmetry.space_group_name_H-M   'P 1'
#
loop_
_entity.id
_entity.type
_entity.pdbx_description
1 polymer ?
#
loop_
_entity_poly.entity_id
_entity_poly.type
_entity_poly.pdbx_seq_one_letter_code
_entity_poly.pdbx_strand_id
1 'polypeptide(L)' 'MKARPKLYRAGRVSGTREMVVHHNYIVVYSIDVDAVEILNVKHARQQWPD' A
#
# COMPACT_ATOMS: atom_id res chain seq x y z
N MET A 1 13.10 12.15 -6.59
CA MET A 1 12.18 11.68 -5.53
C MET A 1 12.59 10.26 -5.16
N LYS A 2 13.25 10.03 -4.01
CA LYS A 2 13.72 8.68 -3.63
C LYS A 2 12.54 7.89 -3.06
N ALA A 3 12.02 6.91 -3.82
CA ALA A 3 11.11 5.92 -3.26
C ALA A 3 11.89 5.13 -2.20
N ARG A 4 11.38 5.07 -0.95
CA ARG A 4 11.96 4.29 0.15
C ARG A 4 10.96 3.17 0.51
N PRO A 5 10.98 2.02 -0.20
CA PRO A 5 9.96 0.97 -0.08
C PRO A 5 9.85 0.33 1.31
N LYS A 6 10.88 0.50 2.15
CA LYS A 6 10.91 -0.04 3.52
C LYS A 6 10.30 0.91 4.57
N LEU A 7 9.96 2.15 4.20
CA LEU A 7 9.37 3.15 5.10
C LEU A 7 7.87 2.92 5.35
N TYR A 8 7.27 2.07 4.53
CA TYR A 8 5.85 1.77 4.51
C TYR A 8 5.52 0.68 5.54
N ARG A 9 4.43 0.89 6.26
CA ARG A 9 4.00 0.03 7.38
C ARG A 9 3.76 -1.38 6.86
N ALA A 10 4.10 -2.38 7.69
CA ALA A 10 3.58 -3.72 7.48
C ALA A 10 2.05 -3.63 7.43
N GLY A 11 1.47 -4.19 6.36
CA GLY A 11 0.02 -4.25 6.21
C GLY A 11 -0.58 -5.21 7.23
N ARG A 12 -1.89 -5.14 7.40
CA ARG A 12 -2.61 -6.01 8.35
C ARG A 12 -2.53 -7.49 8.01
N VAL A 13 -2.26 -7.83 6.74
CA VAL A 13 -2.07 -9.20 6.26
C VAL A 13 -0.57 -9.46 6.11
N SER A 14 -0.09 -10.60 6.61
CA SER A 14 1.32 -10.99 6.47
C SER A 14 1.77 -10.96 5.00
N GLY A 15 2.97 -10.43 4.74
CA GLY A 15 3.50 -10.27 3.39
C GLY A 15 3.02 -9.02 2.64
N THR A 16 2.07 -8.26 3.18
CA THR A 16 1.60 -6.99 2.59
C THR A 16 2.21 -5.78 3.27
N ARG A 17 2.23 -4.66 2.55
CA ARG A 17 2.68 -3.34 3.00
C ARG A 17 1.71 -2.26 2.53
N GLU A 18 1.59 -1.20 3.32
CA GLU A 18 0.71 -0.07 3.03
C GLU A 18 1.51 1.20 2.76
N MET A 19 1.38 1.76 1.55
CA MET A 19 2.02 2.99 1.10
C MET A 19 1.00 4.11 0.90
N VAL A 20 1.16 5.23 1.61
CA VAL A 20 0.38 6.46 1.37
C VAL A 20 0.98 7.18 0.17
N VAL A 21 0.29 7.13 -0.98
CA VAL A 21 0.75 7.77 -2.23
C VAL A 21 0.20 9.18 -2.41
N HIS A 22 -0.91 9.48 -1.75
CA HIS A 22 -1.55 10.79 -1.76
C HIS A 22 -2.36 10.96 -0.47
N HIS A 23 -2.79 12.19 -0.14
CA HIS A 23 -3.48 12.50 1.12
C HIS A 23 -4.74 11.66 1.37
N ASN A 24 -5.29 11.06 0.32
CA ASN A 24 -6.51 10.25 0.32
C ASN A 24 -6.31 8.85 -0.25
N TYR A 25 -5.11 8.40 -0.59
CA TYR A 25 -4.92 7.09 -1.22
C TYR A 25 -3.84 6.27 -0.52
N ILE A 26 -4.22 5.05 -0.15
CA ILE A 26 -3.35 4.03 0.43
C ILE A 26 -3.27 2.88 -0.58
N VAL A 27 -2.06 2.52 -0.96
CA VAL A 27 -1.77 1.38 -1.81
C VAL A 27 -1.34 0.22 -0.92
N VAL A 28 -2.02 -0.92 -1.05
CA VAL A 28 -1.63 -2.19 -0.45
C VAL A 28 -0.83 -2.96 -1.50
N TYR A 29 0.38 -3.37 -1.15
CA TYR A 29 1.26 -4.07 -2.08
C TYR A 29 2.05 -5.16 -1.36
N SER A 30 2.51 -6.18 -2.08
CA SER A 30 3.48 -7.17 -1.62
C SER A 30 4.84 -6.92 -2.27
N ILE A 31 5.89 -7.42 -1.65
CA ILE A 31 7.25 -7.41 -2.21
C ILE A 31 7.66 -8.87 -2.40
N ASP A 32 7.96 -9.24 -3.63
CA ASP A 32 8.65 -10.48 -3.97
C ASP A 32 10.12 -10.19 -4.32
N VAL A 33 10.91 -11.23 -4.58
CA VAL A 33 12.36 -11.13 -4.86
C VAL A 33 12.63 -10.20 -6.05
N ASP A 34 11.78 -10.28 -7.09
CA ASP A 34 12.02 -9.59 -8.36
C ASP A 34 11.02 -8.46 -8.64
N ALA A 35 9.92 -8.38 -7.89
CA ALA A 35 8.80 -7.51 -8.23
C ALA A 35 8.05 -6.94 -7.02
N VAL A 36 7.34 -5.84 -7.27
CA VAL A 36 6.36 -5.26 -6.36
C VAL A 36 4.99 -5.41 -7.00
N GLU A 37 4.09 -6.11 -6.31
CA GLU A 37 2.74 -6.35 -6.80
C GLU A 37 1.74 -5.47 -6.06
N ILE A 38 0.94 -4.71 -6.81
CA ILE A 38 -0.10 -3.86 -6.26
C ILE A 38 -1.37 -4.69 -6.08
N LEU A 39 -1.73 -4.96 -4.83
CA LEU A 39 -2.88 -5.79 -4.49
C LEU A 39 -4.17 -4.98 -4.43
N ASN A 40 -4.10 -3.74 -3.94
CA ASN A 40 -5.29 -2.88 -3.80
C ASN A 40 -4.92 -1.40 -3.70
N VAL A 41 -5.84 -0.53 -4.11
CA VAL A 41 -5.76 0.92 -3.90
C VAL A 41 -7.02 1.38 -3.17
N LYS A 42 -6.85 1.80 -1.92
CA LYS A 42 -7.94 2.25 -1.04
C LYS A 42 -7.95 3.76 -0.93
N HIS A 43 -9.14 4.34 -1.03
CA HIS A 43 -9.32 5.75 -0.70
C HIS A 43 -9.43 5.89 0.83
N ALA A 44 -8.43 6.51 1.47
CA ALA A 44 -8.24 6.54 2.91
C ALA A 44 -9.39 7.21 3.69
N ARG A 45 -10.12 8.12 3.04
CA ARG A 45 -11.23 8.88 3.64
C ARG A 45 -12.61 8.49 3.12
N GLN A 46 -12.69 7.53 2.21
CA GLN A 46 -13.95 7.12 1.62
C GLN A 46 -14.34 5.78 2.23
N GLN A 47 -15.51 5.73 2.89
CA GLN A 47 -16.17 4.46 3.13
C GLN A 47 -16.60 3.93 1.76
N TRP A 48 -15.98 2.84 1.34
CA TRP A 48 -16.47 2.05 0.23
C TRP A 48 -17.84 1.44 0.64
N PRO A 49 -18.77 1.31 -0.32
CA PRO A 49 -20.21 1.46 -0.06
C PRO A 49 -20.86 0.25 0.62
N ASP A 50 -22.12 0.46 1.04
CA ASP A 50 -23.09 -0.59 1.41
C ASP A 50 -23.19 -1.71 0.36
#